data_AF-A0A9W4DXL4-F1
#
_entry.id   AF-A0A9W4DXL4-F1
#
_cell.length_a   1.000
_cell.length_b   1.000
_cell.length_c   1.000
_cell.angle_alpha   90.00
_cell.angle_beta   90.00
_cell.angle_gamma   90.00
#
_symmetry.space_group_name_H-M   'P 1'
#
loop_
_entity.id
_entity.type
_entity.pdbx_description
1 polymer ?
#
loop_
_entity_poly.entity_id
_entity_poly.type
_entity_poly.pdbx_seq_one_letter_code
_entity_poly.pdbx_strand_id
1 'polypeptide(L)'
;MLPAVHSLLPQCRSSGTGARSERLRLCLTDSGDLITFQDHWTGHRSPGEPGYQRPHVHVRPFDDPRNGQLPGAEEHYYYDPSLGRTGPQPGGAH
;
A
#
# COMPACT_ATOMS: atom_id res chain seq x y z
N MET A 1 -3.40 7.58 -12.19
CA MET A 1 -4.29 7.26 -11.04
C MET A 1 -5.25 6.20 -11.53
N LEU A 2 -5.14 4.95 -11.05
CA LEU A 2 -5.85 3.81 -11.64
C LEU A 2 -7.34 3.78 -11.22
N PRO A 3 -8.28 3.46 -12.11
CA PRO A 3 -9.73 3.60 -11.87
C PRO A 3 -10.29 2.69 -10.76
N ALA A 4 -9.61 1.59 -10.40
CA ALA A 4 -10.08 0.66 -9.38
C ALA A 4 -10.06 1.22 -7.95
N VAL A 5 -9.24 2.23 -7.66
CA VAL A 5 -9.17 2.84 -6.31
C VAL A 5 -10.25 3.91 -6.07
N HIS A 6 -10.98 4.37 -7.09
CA HIS A 6 -11.98 5.42 -6.93
C HIS A 6 -13.29 4.92 -6.28
N SER A 7 -13.62 3.63 -6.45
CA SER A 7 -14.82 3.02 -5.84
C SER A 7 -14.57 2.43 -4.43
N LEU A 8 -13.34 2.54 -3.93
CA LEU A 8 -12.85 1.97 -2.67
C LEU A 8 -12.27 3.06 -1.75
N LEU A 9 -12.78 4.30 -1.81
CA LEU A 9 -12.36 5.38 -0.90
C LEU A 9 -13.39 5.55 0.22
N PRO A 10 -13.24 4.87 1.37
CA PRO A 10 -14.18 4.98 2.45
C PRO A 10 -13.63 5.91 3.54
N GLN A 11 -14.39 6.03 4.62
CA GLN A 11 -14.06 6.79 5.83
C GLN A 11 -12.82 6.21 6.55
N CYS A 12 -11.63 6.44 6.02
CA CYS A 12 -10.36 5.99 6.61
C CYS A 12 -10.03 6.82 7.85
N ARG A 13 -9.82 6.16 8.99
CA ARG A 13 -9.32 6.80 10.22
C ARG A 13 -7.87 6.41 10.43
N SER A 14 -6.97 7.40 10.52
CA SER A 14 -5.56 7.16 10.82
C SER A 14 -5.37 7.02 12.34
N SER A 15 -5.13 5.82 12.84
CA SER A 15 -4.60 5.62 14.19
C SER A 15 -3.07 5.73 14.13
N GLY A 16 -2.53 6.82 14.67
CA GLY A 16 -1.08 7.04 14.71
C GLY A 16 -0.52 6.87 16.12
N THR A 17 0.43 5.96 16.29
CA THR A 17 1.60 6.14 17.18
C THR A 17 2.78 5.32 16.65
N GLY A 18 3.95 5.97 16.47
CA GLY A 18 5.26 5.31 16.50
C GLY A 18 5.83 4.77 15.18
N ALA A 19 7.07 5.15 14.89
CA ALA A 19 7.84 4.87 13.67
C ALA A 19 8.10 3.39 13.34
N ARG A 20 7.95 3.03 12.04
CA ARG A 20 8.80 2.17 11.18
C ARG A 20 8.10 1.98 9.82
N SER A 21 8.81 1.53 8.80
CA SER A 21 8.58 1.74 7.35
C SER A 21 7.30 1.20 6.70
N GLU A 22 6.19 1.06 7.43
CA GLU A 22 4.93 0.52 6.95
C GLU A 22 3.79 1.31 7.62
N ARG A 23 3.12 2.19 6.87
CA ARG A 23 2.00 2.98 7.41
C ARG A 23 0.71 2.19 7.27
N LEU A 24 0.30 1.53 8.35
CA LEU A 24 -0.99 0.87 8.41
C LEU A 24 -2.13 1.92 8.42
N ARG A 25 -3.10 1.79 7.51
CA ARG A 25 -4.36 2.58 7.58
C ARG A 25 -5.56 1.65 7.66
N LEU A 26 -6.50 1.96 8.55
CA LEU A 26 -7.74 1.23 8.74
C LEU A 26 -8.91 1.97 8.09
N CYS A 27 -9.70 1.27 7.30
CA CYS A 27 -10.86 1.82 6.59
C CYS A 27 -12.04 0.84 6.62
N LEU A 28 -13.26 1.36 6.51
CA LEU A 28 -14.50 0.58 6.44
C LEU A 28 -15.00 0.53 5.00
N THR A 29 -15.16 -0.62 4.34
CA THR A 29 -15.74 -0.67 2.98
C THR A 29 -17.20 -0.14 2.98
N ASP A 30 -17.77 0.09 1.80
CA ASP A 30 -19.21 0.42 1.66
C ASP A 30 -20.11 -0.69 2.22
N SER A 31 -19.63 -1.94 2.17
CA SER A 31 -20.27 -3.12 2.77
C SER A 31 -20.08 -3.21 4.29
N GLY A 32 -19.28 -2.33 4.89
CA GLY A 32 -19.03 -2.28 6.34
C GLY A 32 -17.82 -3.08 6.82
N ASP A 33 -17.03 -3.66 5.92
CA ASP A 33 -15.87 -4.49 6.30
C ASP A 33 -14.68 -3.64 6.72
N LEU A 34 -13.97 -4.06 7.76
CA LEU A 34 -12.70 -3.44 8.12
C LEU A 34 -11.56 -3.96 7.23
N ILE A 35 -10.85 -3.03 6.61
CA ILE A 35 -9.70 -3.32 5.75
C ILE A 35 -8.46 -2.56 6.21
N THR A 36 -7.33 -3.17 5.93
CA THR A 36 -5.99 -2.71 6.25
C THR A 36 -5.25 -2.37 4.96
N PHE A 37 -4.76 -1.15 4.85
CA PHE A 37 -3.78 -0.78 3.83
C PHE A 37 -2.38 -0.91 4.40
N GLN A 38 -1.51 -1.67 3.74
CA GLN A 38 -0.09 -1.75 4.04
C GLN A 38 0.68 -1.02 2.97
N ASP A 39 1.19 0.15 3.32
CA ASP A 39 1.98 1.00 2.44
C ASP A 39 3.45 0.56 2.47
N HIS A 40 3.90 -0.08 1.39
CA HIS A 40 5.31 -0.40 1.13
C HIS A 40 5.92 0.65 0.21
N TRP A 41 5.88 1.92 0.64
CA TRP A 41 6.38 3.08 -0.10
C TRP A 41 7.80 2.92 -0.65
N THR A 42 8.69 2.25 0.09
CA THR A 42 10.08 2.04 -0.33
C THR A 42 10.27 0.78 -1.17
N GLY A 43 9.24 -0.05 -1.30
CA GLY A 43 9.34 -1.40 -1.87
C GLY A 43 10.15 -2.37 -1.00
N HIS A 44 10.43 -3.55 -1.55
CA HIS A 44 11.30 -4.56 -0.95
C HIS A 44 12.49 -4.87 -1.85
N ARG A 45 13.68 -4.91 -1.24
CA ARG A 45 14.97 -5.28 -1.86
C ARG A 45 15.38 -4.35 -3.01
N SER A 46 16.57 -4.58 -3.56
CA SER A 46 17.08 -3.80 -4.69
C SER A 46 16.60 -4.36 -6.02
N PRO A 47 16.41 -3.51 -7.06
CA PRO A 47 16.09 -3.97 -8.40
C PRO A 47 17.10 -5.01 -8.90
N GLY A 48 16.60 -6.16 -9.36
CA GLY A 48 17.44 -7.26 -9.86
C GLY A 48 17.78 -8.33 -8.81
N GLU A 49 17.49 -8.10 -7.53
CA GLU A 49 17.62 -9.14 -6.50
C GLU A 49 16.37 -10.05 -6.49
N PRO A 50 16.52 -11.36 -6.21
CA PRO A 50 15.38 -12.25 -6.00
C PRO A 50 14.45 -11.67 -4.93
N GLY A 51 13.14 -11.67 -5.17
CA GLY A 51 12.16 -11.08 -4.25
C GLY A 51 12.08 -9.55 -4.29
N TYR A 52 12.66 -8.91 -5.31
CA TYR A 52 12.43 -7.49 -5.57
C TYR A 52 10.96 -7.19 -5.84
N GLN A 53 10.43 -6.23 -5.08
CA GLN A 53 9.09 -5.70 -5.28
C GLN A 53 9.17 -4.17 -5.29
N ARG A 54 8.69 -3.58 -6.38
CA ARG A 54 8.58 -2.11 -6.52
C ARG A 54 7.65 -1.55 -5.43
N PRO A 55 7.74 -0.26 -5.10
CA PRO A 55 6.79 0.41 -4.22
C PRO A 55 5.33 0.08 -4.56
N HIS A 56 4.58 -0.38 -3.56
CA HIS A 56 3.20 -0.84 -3.74
C HIS A 56 2.42 -0.73 -2.43
N VAL A 57 1.12 -0.98 -2.54
CA VAL A 57 0.20 -1.11 -1.42
C VAL A 57 -0.45 -2.48 -1.46
N HIS A 58 -0.58 -3.11 -0.30
CA HIS A 58 -1.51 -4.22 -0.11
C HIS A 58 -2.83 -3.70 0.48
N VAL A 59 -3.94 -4.30 0.03
CA VAL A 59 -5.26 -4.14 0.65
C VAL A 59 -5.66 -5.49 1.22
N ARG A 60 -5.77 -5.56 2.55
CA ARG A 60 -5.92 -6.80 3.29
C ARG A 60 -7.15 -6.74 4.21
N PRO A 61 -7.78 -7.88 4.54
CA PRO A 61 -8.74 -7.94 5.63
C PRO A 61 -8.09 -7.47 6.94
N PHE A 62 -8.87 -6.84 7.83
CA PHE A 62 -8.34 -6.42 9.12
C PHE A 62 -7.86 -7.59 9.98
N ASP A 63 -8.58 -8.71 9.98
CA ASP A 63 -8.30 -9.87 10.83
C ASP A 63 -7.20 -10.79 10.30
N ASP A 64 -6.86 -10.68 9.01
CA ASP A 64 -5.69 -11.33 8.41
C ASP A 64 -4.89 -10.34 7.57
N PRO A 65 -4.15 -9.42 8.24
CA PRO A 65 -3.42 -8.39 7.55
C PRO A 65 -2.21 -8.96 6.80
N ARG A 66 -1.71 -10.15 7.15
CA ARG A 66 -0.44 -10.65 6.60
C ARG A 66 -0.63 -11.43 5.30
N ASN A 67 -1.66 -12.28 5.24
CA ASN A 67 -1.85 -13.19 4.12
C ASN A 67 -3.27 -13.12 3.52
N GLY A 68 -4.19 -12.40 4.15
CA GLY A 68 -5.57 -12.36 3.73
C GLY A 68 -5.72 -11.68 2.37
N GLN A 69 -6.64 -12.18 1.54
CA GLN A 69 -6.97 -11.54 0.26
C GLN A 69 -8.45 -11.20 0.23
N LEU A 70 -8.76 -9.94 -0.07
CA LEU A 70 -10.14 -9.53 -0.33
C LEU A 70 -10.56 -10.03 -1.72
N PRO A 71 -11.77 -10.60 -1.88
CA PRO A 71 -12.27 -10.99 -3.20
C PRO A 71 -12.22 -9.83 -4.19
N GLY A 72 -11.56 -10.04 -5.33
CA GLY A 72 -11.40 -9.03 -6.37
C GLY A 72 -10.31 -7.99 -6.14
N ALA A 73 -9.59 -8.04 -5.00
CA ALA A 73 -8.38 -7.25 -4.81
C ALA A 73 -7.19 -7.89 -5.53
N GLU A 74 -6.27 -7.06 -6.00
CA GLU A 74 -4.97 -7.49 -6.50
C GLU A 74 -4.03 -7.80 -5.33
N GLU A 75 -3.09 -8.71 -5.56
CA GLU A 75 -2.05 -8.98 -4.57
C GLU A 75 -1.15 -7.74 -4.39
N HIS A 76 -0.84 -6.97 -5.44
CA HIS A 76 -0.01 -5.76 -5.35
C HIS A 76 -0.59 -4.60 -6.15
N TYR A 77 -0.86 -3.47 -5.51
CA TYR A 77 -1.21 -2.22 -6.18
C TYR A 77 0.02 -1.33 -6.30
N TYR A 78 0.63 -1.29 -7.48
CA TYR A 78 1.82 -0.47 -7.73
C TYR A 78 1.47 1.02 -7.87
N TYR A 79 2.35 1.88 -7.34
CA TYR A 79 2.24 3.31 -7.58
C TYR A 79 2.46 3.66 -9.05
N ASP A 80 1.64 4.56 -9.56
CA ASP A 80 1.78 5.15 -10.88
C ASP A 80 2.88 6.23 -10.84
N PRO A 81 4.05 5.99 -11.45
CA PRO A 81 5.16 6.93 -11.40
C PRO A 81 4.88 8.23 -12.17
N SER A 82 3.91 8.23 -13.08
CA SER A 82 3.56 9.41 -13.88
C SER A 82 2.81 10.49 -13.08
N LEU A 83 2.24 10.12 -11.92
CA LEU A 83 1.55 11.05 -11.02
C LEU A 83 2.50 11.76 -10.04
N GLY A 84 3.80 11.60 -10.24
CA GLY A 84 4.83 12.11 -9.34
C GLY A 84 5.11 11.14 -8.19
N ARG A 85 6.28 10.48 -8.24
CA ARG A 85 6.90 9.93 -7.04
C ARG A 85 7.46 11.10 -6.23
N THR A 86 6.84 11.46 -5.12
CA THR A 86 7.44 12.38 -4.14
C THR A 86 8.41 11.65 -3.19
N GLY A 87 8.96 10.49 -3.60
CA GLY A 87 9.91 9.67 -2.85
C GLY A 87 11.29 9.67 -3.51
N PRO A 88 12.37 9.42 -2.75
CA PRO A 88 13.70 9.91 -3.06
C PRO A 88 14.21 9.41 -4.42
N GLN A 89 14.73 10.35 -5.21
CA GLN A 89 15.37 10.05 -6.49
C GLN A 89 16.66 9.26 -6.28
N PRO A 90 16.98 8.28 -7.14
CA PRO A 90 18.31 7.69 -7.15
C PRO A 90 19.27 8.72 -7.77
N GLY A 91 20.15 9.32 -6.96
CA GLY A 91 21.14 10.29 -7.48
C GLY A 91 21.64 11.37 -6.52
N GLY A 92 21.30 11.35 -5.23
CA GLY A 92 21.98 12.17 -4.23
C GLY A 92 23.24 11.47 -3.74
N ALA A 93 24.41 12.05 -4.01
CA ALA A 93 25.72 11.52 -3.70
C ALA A 93 25.93 11.07 -2.25
N HIS A 94 26.65 9.96 -2.08
CA HIS A 94 27.74 9.81 -1.13
C HIS A 94 28.81 8.91 -1.74
#